data_AF-A0A0M2UUN1-F1
#
_entry.id   AF-A0A0M2UUN1-F1
#
_cell.length_a   1.000
_cell.length_b   1.000
_cell.length_c   1.000
_cell.angle_alpha   90.00
_cell.angle_beta   90.00
_cell.angle_gamma   90.00
#
_symmetry.space_group_name_H-M   'P 1'
#
loop_
_entity.id
_entity.type
_entity.pdbx_description
1 polymer ?
#
loop_
_entity_poly.entity_id
_entity_poly.type
_entity_poly.pdbx_seq_one_letter_code
_entity_poly.pdbx_strand_id
1 'polypeptide(L)'
;MDKSIESVPNFSEGRKQAGELGVSVTGSAVVGLIPKEALLAAGQFYSQEQSEARFVAAAAERLSLSQLNGFLPGKEVIEYHLELA
;
A
#
# COMPACT_ATOMS: atom_id res chain seq x y z
N MET A 1 6.91 11.45 17.12
CA MET A 1 7.30 10.15 16.54
C MET A 1 7.32 10.35 15.04
N ASP A 2 8.43 10.90 14.55
CA ASP A 2 8.68 11.04 13.12
C ASP A 2 8.96 9.64 12.59
N LYS A 3 7.87 8.94 12.20
CA LYS A 3 7.99 7.74 11.40
C LYS A 3 8.15 8.24 9.97
N SER A 4 9.37 8.64 9.64
CA SER A 4 9.79 8.79 8.25
C SER A 4 9.61 7.43 7.59
N ILE A 5 8.40 7.18 7.07
CA ILE A 5 7.97 6.09 6.20
C ILE A 5 8.85 4.84 6.36
N GLU A 6 8.85 4.21 7.54
CA GLU A 6 9.21 2.80 7.62
C GLU A 6 8.05 2.07 6.97
N SER A 7 8.18 1.92 5.65
CA SER A 7 7.38 1.19 4.67
C SER A 7 5.98 0.77 5.11
N VAL A 8 4.98 1.15 4.29
CA VAL A 8 3.62 0.58 4.26
C VAL A 8 3.60 -0.82 4.89
N PRO A 9 2.77 -1.12 5.92
CA PRO A 9 2.94 -2.28 6.79
C PRO A 9 3.39 -3.49 6.00
N ASN A 10 4.61 -3.98 6.30
CA ASN A 10 5.29 -4.92 5.42
C ASN A 10 4.52 -6.24 5.34
N PHE A 11 3.60 -6.30 4.38
CA PHE A 11 2.71 -7.43 4.16
C PHE A 11 3.51 -8.71 3.91
N SER A 12 4.72 -8.58 3.35
CA SER A 12 5.62 -9.72 3.12
C SER A 12 6.15 -10.33 4.43
N GLU A 13 6.42 -9.51 5.44
CA GLU A 13 6.89 -9.93 6.76
C GLU A 13 5.76 -10.63 7.53
N GLY A 14 4.55 -10.05 7.48
CA GLY A 14 3.36 -10.68 8.05
C GLY A 14 3.06 -12.04 7.41
N ARG A 15 3.19 -12.16 6.07
CA ARG A 15 3.05 -13.45 5.39
C ARG A 15 4.11 -14.46 5.81
N LYS A 16 5.36 -14.03 5.98
CA LYS A 16 6.46 -14.90 6.44
C LYS A 16 6.15 -15.47 7.82
N GLN A 17 5.79 -14.62 8.78
CA GLN A 17 5.43 -15.02 10.14
C GLN A 17 4.20 -15.94 10.18
N ALA A 18 3.17 -15.62 9.38
CA ALA A 18 1.99 -16.48 9.25
C ALA A 18 2.34 -17.89 8.75
N GLY A 19 3.24 -17.98 7.76
CA GLY A 19 3.75 -19.25 7.24
C GLY A 19 4.47 -20.09 8.29
N GLU A 20 5.26 -19.46 9.17
CA GLU A 20 5.92 -20.13 10.31
C GLU A 20 4.91 -20.71 11.32
N LEU A 21 3.71 -20.13 11.38
CA LEU A 21 2.60 -20.57 12.26
C LEU A 21 1.60 -21.50 11.56
N GLY A 22 1.83 -21.87 10.29
CA GLY A 22 0.92 -22.72 9.52
C GLY A 22 -0.41 -22.04 9.14
N VAL A 23 -0.47 -20.71 9.20
CA VAL A 23 -1.64 -19.91 8.84
C VAL A 23 -1.34 -19.01 7.63
N SER A 24 -2.38 -18.48 6.99
CA SER A 24 -2.24 -17.62 5.82
C SER A 24 -2.79 -16.23 6.11
N VAL A 25 -2.11 -15.19 5.60
CA VAL A 25 -2.63 -13.82 5.63
C VAL A 25 -3.53 -13.62 4.42
N THR A 26 -4.78 -13.23 4.65
CA THR A 26 -5.81 -13.12 3.63
C THR A 26 -5.97 -11.73 3.04
N GLY A 27 -5.11 -10.77 3.40
CA GLY A 27 -5.10 -9.41 2.86
C GLY A 27 -4.62 -8.37 3.85
N SER A 28 -4.50 -7.13 3.38
CA SER A 28 -4.29 -5.96 4.22
C SER A 28 -5.25 -4.85 3.81
N ALA A 29 -5.54 -3.93 4.72
CA ALA A 29 -6.39 -2.78 4.43
C ALA A 29 -5.75 -1.53 5.05
N VAL A 30 -5.83 -0.44 4.30
CA VAL A 30 -5.56 0.90 4.86
C VAL A 30 -6.75 1.29 5.72
N VAL A 31 -6.48 1.85 6.91
CA VAL A 31 -7.50 2.48 7.74
C VAL A 31 -7.26 4.00 7.69
N GLY A 32 -8.22 4.74 7.15
CA GLY A 32 -8.10 6.19 6.95
C GLY A 32 -7.45 6.55 5.61
N LEU A 33 -6.62 7.58 5.60
CA LEU A 33 -5.92 8.07 4.41
C LEU A 33 -4.44 7.66 4.43
N ILE A 34 -3.87 7.43 3.25
CA ILE A 34 -2.46 7.09 3.04
C ILE A 34 -1.74 8.21 2.28
N PRO A 35 -0.50 8.59 2.66
CA PRO A 35 0.31 9.50 1.85
C PRO A 35 0.68 8.89 0.50
N LYS A 36 0.64 9.69 -0.56
CA LYS A 36 1.03 9.31 -1.93
C LYS A 36 2.47 8.80 -1.97
N GLU A 37 3.37 9.46 -1.24
CA GLU A 37 4.78 9.09 -1.18
C GLU A 37 5.00 7.66 -0.67
N ALA A 38 4.17 7.20 0.28
CA ALA A 38 4.26 5.83 0.79
C ALA A 38 3.88 4.79 -0.27
N LEU A 39 2.87 5.08 -1.11
CA LEU A 39 2.49 4.23 -2.25
C LEU A 39 3.55 4.25 -3.35
N LEU A 40 4.14 5.41 -3.62
CA LEU A 40 5.22 5.54 -4.59
C LEU A 40 6.45 4.72 -4.19
N ALA A 41 6.87 4.82 -2.93
CA ALA A 41 7.98 4.03 -2.39
C ALA A 41 7.71 2.52 -2.47
N ALA A 42 6.51 2.08 -2.10
CA ALA A 42 6.12 0.68 -2.22
C ALA A 42 6.06 0.23 -3.69
N GLY A 43 5.49 1.05 -4.58
CA GLY A 43 5.35 0.75 -5.99
C GLY A 43 6.68 0.61 -6.71
N GLN A 44 7.68 1.44 -6.36
CA GLN A 44 9.05 1.34 -6.88
C GLN A 44 9.71 -0.01 -6.57
N PHE A 45 9.39 -0.62 -5.43
CA PHE A 45 9.90 -1.94 -5.08
C PHE A 45 9.27 -3.05 -5.97
N TYR A 46 8.05 -2.85 -6.46
CA TYR A 46 7.28 -3.86 -7.18
C TYR A 46 7.21 -3.69 -8.70
N SER A 47 7.59 -2.52 -9.24
CA SER A 47 7.53 -2.20 -10.66
C SER A 47 8.82 -1.52 -11.11
N GLN A 48 9.28 -1.87 -12.32
CA GLN A 48 10.40 -1.18 -12.98
C GLN A 48 9.94 -0.01 -13.85
N GLU A 49 8.64 0.08 -14.13
CA GLU A 49 8.06 1.19 -14.89
C GLU A 49 7.91 2.42 -14.00
N GLN A 50 8.58 3.51 -14.39
CA GLN A 50 8.64 4.76 -13.62
C GLN A 50 7.45 5.68 -13.94
N SER A 51 6.24 5.23 -13.61
CA SER A 51 5.03 6.07 -13.66
C SER A 51 4.30 6.04 -12.31
N GLU A 52 3.81 7.21 -11.86
CA GLU A 52 3.07 7.32 -10.60
C GLU A 52 1.86 6.37 -10.59
N ALA A 53 1.08 6.37 -11.67
CA ALA A 53 -0.07 5.48 -11.82
C ALA A 53 0.31 4.00 -11.69
N ARG A 54 1.44 3.59 -12.30
CA ARG A 54 1.89 2.20 -12.21
C ARG A 54 2.41 1.85 -10.82
N PHE A 55 3.14 2.75 -10.17
CA PHE A 55 3.60 2.54 -8.79
C PHE A 55 2.43 2.41 -7.82
N VAL A 56 1.44 3.29 -7.90
CA VAL A 56 0.22 3.21 -7.07
C VAL A 56 -0.53 1.90 -7.34
N ALA A 57 -0.70 1.51 -8.60
CA ALA A 57 -1.36 0.25 -8.96
C ALA A 57 -0.59 -0.98 -8.45
N ALA A 58 0.73 -1.01 -8.63
CA ALA A 58 1.58 -2.10 -8.18
C ALA A 58 1.60 -2.22 -6.65
N ALA A 59 1.65 -1.09 -5.94
CA ALA A 59 1.55 -1.06 -4.49
C ALA A 59 0.19 -1.61 -4.02
N ALA A 60 -0.91 -1.12 -4.59
CA ALA A 60 -2.26 -1.56 -4.23
C ALA A 60 -2.46 -3.07 -4.44
N GLU A 61 -1.94 -3.63 -5.54
CA GLU A 61 -1.99 -5.05 -5.85
C GLU A 61 -1.15 -5.88 -4.87
N ARG A 62 0.13 -5.52 -4.70
CA ARG A 62 1.12 -6.34 -3.98
C ARG A 62 0.96 -6.30 -2.46
N LEU A 63 0.39 -5.21 -1.96
CA LEU A 63 -0.03 -5.05 -0.57
C LEU A 63 -1.47 -5.54 -0.35
N SER A 64 -2.17 -5.93 -1.42
CA SER A 64 -3.53 -6.46 -1.37
C SER A 64 -4.53 -5.49 -0.72
N LEU A 65 -4.39 -4.19 -0.98
CA LEU A 65 -5.22 -3.13 -0.38
C LEU A 65 -6.69 -3.23 -0.79
N SER A 66 -6.97 -3.84 -1.94
CA SER A 66 -8.33 -3.94 -2.49
C SER A 66 -9.15 -5.11 -1.95
N GLN A 67 -8.61 -5.94 -1.05
CA GLN A 67 -9.17 -7.27 -0.79
C GLN A 67 -10.44 -7.26 0.09
N LEU A 68 -10.64 -6.25 0.94
CA LEU A 68 -11.84 -6.11 1.78
C LEU A 68 -12.88 -5.19 1.14
N ASN A 69 -12.52 -3.94 0.84
CA ASN A 69 -13.48 -2.90 0.44
C ASN A 69 -13.19 -2.26 -0.94
N GLY A 70 -12.19 -2.79 -1.67
CA GLY A 70 -11.61 -2.13 -2.84
C GLY A 70 -10.74 -0.94 -2.44
N PHE A 71 -9.62 -0.74 -3.15
CA PHE A 71 -8.77 0.45 -2.97
C PHE A 71 -9.13 1.48 -4.05
N LEU A 72 -9.57 2.66 -3.63
CA LEU A 72 -9.91 3.80 -4.48
C LEU A 72 -8.90 4.92 -4.23
N PRO A 73 -7.84 5.04 -5.05
CA PRO A 73 -6.77 6.02 -4.80
C PRO A 73 -7.31 7.44 -4.61
N GLY A 74 -8.26 7.88 -5.42
CA GLY A 74 -8.86 9.21 -5.31
C GLY A 74 -9.67 9.49 -4.04
N LYS A 75 -9.98 8.46 -3.23
CA LYS A 75 -10.70 8.57 -1.94
C LYS A 75 -9.87 8.15 -0.73
N GLU A 76 -8.69 7.58 -0.95
CA GLU A 76 -7.86 7.05 0.13
C GLU A 76 -6.46 7.68 0.15
N VAL A 77 -6.02 8.37 -0.91
CA VAL A 77 -4.73 9.07 -0.96
C VAL A 77 -4.90 10.54 -0.57
N ILE A 78 -4.12 11.01 0.41
CA ILE A 78 -4.25 12.37 0.98
C ILE A 78 -4.11 13.45 -0.10
N GLU A 79 -3.06 13.37 -0.89
CA GLU A 79 -2.67 14.38 -1.88
C GLU A 79 -3.70 14.49 -3.00
N TYR A 80 -4.32 13.37 -3.40
CA TYR A 80 -5.39 13.37 -4.40
C TYR A 80 -6.65 14.10 -3.91
N HIS A 81 -6.89 14.20 -2.59
CA HIS A 81 -7.97 15.05 -2.06
C HIS A 81 -7.62 16.52 -2.06
N LEU A 82 -6.35 16.86 -1.79
CA LEU A 82 -5.89 18.25 -1.74
C LEU A 82 -5.83 18.88 -3.13
N GLU A 83 -5.55 18.10 -4.17
CA GLU A 83 -5.57 18.55 -5.57
C GLU A 83 -7.00 18.76 -6.12
N LEU A 84 -8.03 18.27 -5.41
CA LEU A 84 -9.45 18.43 -5.77
C LEU A 84 -10.15 19.59 -5.03
N ALA A 85 -9.46 20.28 -4.12
CA ALA A 85 -9.98 21.37 -3.29
C ALA A 85 -9.52 22.75 -3.80
#